data_AF-X1FTK6-F1
#
_entry.id   AF-X1FTK6-F1
#
_cell.length_a   1.000
_cell.length_b   1.000
_cell.length_c   1.000
_cell.angle_alpha   90.00
_cell.angle_beta   90.00
_cell.angle_gamma   90.00
#
_symmetry.space_group_name_H-M   'P 1'
#
loop_
_entity.id
_entity.type
_entity.pdbx_description
1 polymer ?
#
loop_
_entity_poly.entity_id
_entity_poly.type
_entity_poly.pdbx_seq_one_letter_code
_entity_poly.pdbx_strand_id
1 'polypeptide(L)'
;MKKMKKVVLAYSGGLDTSVAIKWLKENYCNEVIAPAREWGFTRDEEIKYAKKYNIPVPVDVENPYSVDQNLWGRSITCNLGFKAAIETSNLT
;
A
#
# COMPACT_ATOMS: atom_id res chain seq x y z
N MET A 1 -18.52 19.26 13.34
CA MET A 1 -18.28 17.81 13.13
C MET A 1 -17.46 17.26 14.29
N LYS A 2 -17.70 16.02 14.71
CA LYS A 2 -16.97 15.38 15.82
C LYS A 2 -15.57 15.00 15.34
N LYS A 3 -14.53 15.51 16.02
CA LYS A 3 -13.13 15.17 15.72
C LYS A 3 -12.89 13.69 16.07
N MET A 4 -12.37 12.90 15.16
CA MET A 4 -12.05 11.49 15.42
C MET A 4 -10.79 11.40 16.28
N LYS A 5 -10.73 10.44 17.21
CA LYS A 5 -9.56 10.28 18.08
C LYS A 5 -8.37 9.69 17.32
N LYS A 6 -8.61 8.72 16.42
CA LYS A 6 -7.60 7.94 15.71
C LYS A 6 -8.14 7.43 14.38
N VAL A 7 -7.29 7.41 13.35
CA VAL A 7 -7.58 6.84 12.03
C VAL A 7 -6.44 5.91 11.62
N VAL A 8 -6.77 4.75 11.06
CA VAL A 8 -5.81 3.85 10.40
C VAL A 8 -5.97 4.01 8.90
N LEU A 9 -4.88 4.31 8.20
CA LEU A 9 -4.86 4.57 6.77
C LEU A 9 -4.02 3.52 6.03
N ALA A 10 -4.59 2.94 4.98
CA ALA A 10 -3.83 2.17 4.01
C ALA A 10 -2.88 3.10 3.25
N TYR A 11 -1.58 2.87 3.35
CA TYR A 11 -0.54 3.73 2.78
C TYR A 11 0.19 2.99 1.66
N SER A 12 0.03 3.46 0.42
CA SER A 12 0.67 2.90 -0.77
C SER A 12 2.00 3.57 -1.13
N GLY A 13 2.40 4.62 -0.42
CA GLY A 13 3.63 5.37 -0.70
C GLY A 13 3.48 6.51 -1.72
N GLY A 14 2.31 6.65 -2.35
CA GLY A 14 2.05 7.73 -3.30
C GLY A 14 1.97 9.12 -2.67
N LEU A 15 2.19 10.16 -3.47
CA LEU A 15 2.06 11.56 -3.06
C LEU A 15 0.68 11.83 -2.45
N ASP A 16 -0.38 11.31 -3.07
CA ASP A 16 -1.76 11.47 -2.63
C ASP A 16 -1.96 10.96 -1.20
N THR A 17 -1.45 9.77 -0.89
CA THR A 17 -1.55 9.18 0.47
C THR A 17 -0.68 9.91 1.48
N SER A 18 0.46 10.48 1.06
CA SER A 18 1.34 11.28 1.92
C SER A 18 0.70 12.61 2.32
N VAL A 19 0.07 13.30 1.37
CA VAL A 19 -0.67 14.56 1.61
C VAL A 19 -1.90 14.28 2.47
N ALA A 20 -2.63 13.19 2.21
CA ALA A 20 -3.81 12.81 2.98
C ALA A 20 -3.51 12.65 4.48
N ILE A 21 -2.38 12.04 4.86
CA ILE A 21 -2.00 11.89 6.27
C ILE A 21 -1.87 13.25 6.96
N LYS A 22 -1.19 14.22 6.33
CA LYS A 22 -0.98 15.56 6.88
C LYS A 22 -2.31 16.30 7.02
N TRP A 23 -3.12 16.27 5.97
CA TRP A 23 -4.42 16.95 5.94
C TRP A 23 -5.41 16.39 6.97
N LEU A 24 -5.47 15.05 7.12
CA LEU A 24 -6.30 14.40 8.13
C LEU A 24 -5.90 14.78 9.56
N LYS A 25 -4.59 14.91 9.81
CA LYS A 25 -4.05 15.35 11.11
C LYS A 25 -4.46 16.78 11.46
N GLU A 26 -4.47 17.66 10.47
CA GLU A 26 -4.80 19.08 10.66
C GLU A 26 -6.30 19.31 10.81
N ASN A 27 -7.14 18.56 10.08
CA ASN A 27 -8.55 18.88 9.93
C ASN A 27 -9.50 17.95 10.71
N TYR A 28 -9.16 16.68 10.93
CA TYR A 28 -10.15 15.67 11.38
C TYR A 28 -9.76 14.81 12.56
N CYS A 29 -8.48 14.56 12.79
CA CYS A 29 -8.03 13.65 13.85
C CYS A 29 -6.62 14.01 14.34
N ASN A 30 -6.30 13.73 15.60
CA ASN A 30 -4.98 14.05 16.14
C ASN A 30 -3.94 12.95 15.82
N GLU A 31 -4.42 11.74 15.51
CA GLU A 31 -3.58 10.57 15.30
C GLU A 31 -4.01 9.84 14.01
N VAL A 32 -3.06 9.71 13.08
CA VAL A 32 -3.20 8.92 11.86
C VAL A 32 -2.07 7.91 11.86
N ILE A 33 -2.42 6.64 11.81
CA ILE A 33 -1.50 5.50 11.78
C ILE A 33 -1.46 4.96 10.35
N ALA A 34 -0.26 4.83 9.80
CA ALA A 34 -0.01 4.24 8.49
C ALA A 34 0.94 3.04 8.66
N PRO A 35 0.44 1.82 8.92
CA PRO A 35 1.27 0.68 9.32
C PRO A 35 2.41 0.37 8.36
N ALA A 36 2.15 0.38 7.05
CA ALA A 36 3.17 0.14 6.01
C ALA A 36 4.31 1.19 6.03
N ARG A 37 4.07 2.39 6.56
CA ARG A 37 5.10 3.44 6.73
C ARG A 37 5.84 3.31 8.06
N GLU A 38 5.17 2.82 9.10
CA GLU A 38 5.69 2.83 10.48
C GLU A 38 6.40 1.54 10.86
N TRP A 39 5.94 0.39 10.37
CA TRP A 39 6.44 -0.93 10.81
C TRP A 39 7.73 -1.34 10.12
N GLY A 40 8.02 -0.78 8.94
CA GLY A 40 9.25 -1.07 8.19
C GLY A 40 9.39 -2.54 7.80
N PHE A 41 8.28 -3.28 7.73
CA PHE A 41 8.31 -4.70 7.37
C PHE A 41 8.73 -4.87 5.93
N THR A 42 9.59 -5.86 5.71
CA THR A 42 9.79 -6.46 4.40
C THR A 42 8.57 -7.30 4.02
N ARG A 43 8.37 -7.55 2.72
CA ARG A 43 7.27 -8.39 2.21
C ARG A 43 7.21 -9.76 2.89
N ASP A 44 8.37 -10.37 3.15
CA ASP A 44 8.46 -11.67 3.82
C ASP A 44 7.98 -11.61 5.26
N GLU A 45 8.27 -10.52 5.97
CA GLU A 45 7.80 -10.28 7.34
C GLU A 45 6.29 -10.04 7.37
N GLU A 46 5.75 -9.29 6.41
CA GLU A 46 4.30 -9.10 6.26
C GLU A 46 3.58 -10.43 6.04
N ILE A 47 4.09 -11.28 5.15
CA ILE A 47 3.52 -12.60 4.87
C ILE A 47 3.61 -13.51 6.10
N LYS A 48 4.74 -13.53 6.82
CA LYS A 48 4.89 -14.30 8.07
C LYS A 48 3.94 -13.80 9.15
N TYR A 49 3.78 -12.49 9.28
CA TYR A 49 2.86 -11.88 10.22
C TYR A 49 1.40 -12.24 9.89
N ALA A 50 1.00 -12.12 8.63
CA ALA A 50 -0.34 -12.52 8.18
C ALA A 50 -0.64 -13.99 8.49
N LYS A 51 0.32 -14.89 8.24
CA LYS A 51 0.21 -16.33 8.58
C LYS A 51 0.03 -16.56 10.08
N LYS A 52 0.78 -15.84 10.94
CA LYS A 52 0.64 -15.93 12.40
C LYS A 52 -0.78 -15.61 12.89
N TYR A 53 -1.49 -14.71 12.22
CA TYR A 53 -2.85 -14.29 12.56
C TYR A 53 -3.93 -14.92 11.66
N ASN A 54 -3.60 -15.95 10.88
CA ASN A 54 -4.51 -16.63 9.96
C ASN A 54 -5.22 -15.69 8.96
N ILE A 55 -4.52 -14.65 8.48
CA ILE A 55 -5.03 -13.74 7.46
C ILE A 55 -4.71 -14.34 6.08
N PRO A 56 -5.70 -14.58 5.21
CA PRO A 56 -5.45 -15.10 3.87
C PRO A 56 -4.76 -14.03 3.02
N VAL A 57 -3.58 -14.36 2.48
CA VAL A 57 -2.83 -13.48 1.56
C VAL A 57 -2.80 -14.17 0.19
N PRO A 58 -3.24 -13.50 -0.89
CA PRO A 58 -3.32 -14.11 -2.22
C PRO A 58 -1.96 -14.21 -2.93
N VAL A 59 -0.85 -13.93 -2.24
CA VAL A 59 0.48 -13.87 -2.86
C VAL A 59 1.46 -14.77 -2.14
N ASP A 60 2.09 -15.65 -2.90
CA ASP A 60 3.20 -16.48 -2.48
C ASP A 60 4.52 -15.70 -2.52
N VAL A 61 5.46 -16.10 -1.65
CA VAL A 61 6.80 -15.48 -1.52
C VAL A 61 7.57 -15.50 -2.84
N GLU A 62 7.28 -16.48 -3.70
CA GLU A 62 7.97 -16.68 -4.98
C GLU A 62 7.57 -15.68 -6.07
N ASN A 63 6.46 -14.95 -5.93
CA ASN A 63 6.06 -13.97 -6.93
C ASN A 63 6.76 -12.62 -6.66
N PRO A 64 7.78 -12.23 -7.47
CA PRO A 64 8.56 -11.02 -7.24
C PRO A 64 7.83 -9.76 -7.75
N TYR A 65 6.68 -9.92 -8.40
CA TYR A 65 5.92 -8.85 -9.01
C TYR A 65 4.91 -8.27 -8.02
N SER A 66 5.01 -6.97 -7.78
CA SER A 66 3.95 -6.17 -7.21
C SER A 66 3.05 -5.68 -8.34
N VAL A 67 1.77 -6.03 -8.29
CA VAL A 67 0.80 -5.72 -9.34
C VAL A 67 -0.27 -4.82 -8.76
N ASP A 68 -0.48 -3.67 -9.37
CA ASP A 68 -1.64 -2.81 -9.17
C ASP A 68 -2.50 -2.85 -10.44
N GLN A 69 -3.76 -3.25 -10.32
CA GLN A 69 -4.66 -3.35 -11.46
C GLN A 69 -5.98 -2.67 -11.14
N ASN A 70 -6.42 -1.79 -12.04
CA ASN A 70 -7.71 -1.13 -12.00
C ASN A 70 -8.36 -1.15 -13.39
N LEU A 71 -9.54 -0.54 -13.53
CA LEU A 71 -10.31 -0.57 -14.78
C LEU A 71 -9.58 0.08 -15.98
N TRP A 72 -8.64 1.00 -15.73
CA TRP A 72 -7.89 1.71 -16.77
C TRP A 72 -6.57 1.03 -17.16
N GLY A 73 -6.06 0.12 -16.34
CA GLY A 73 -4.81 -0.55 -16.65
C GLY A 73 -4.21 -1.32 -15.50
N ARG A 74 -3.02 -1.87 -15.78
CA ARG A 74 -2.25 -2.68 -14.86
C ARG A 74 -0.82 -2.14 -14.78
N SER A 75 -0.38 -1.78 -13.58
CA SER A 75 1.00 -1.45 -13.26
C SER A 75 1.65 -2.67 -12.62
N ILE A 76 2.84 -3.04 -13.10
CA ILE A 76 3.61 -4.16 -12.56
C ILE A 76 5.01 -3.64 -12.21
N THR A 77 5.35 -3.69 -10.93
CA THR A 77 6.68 -3.36 -10.42
C THR A 77 7.38 -4.63 -9.93
N CYS A 78 8.64 -4.79 -10.30
CA CYS A 78 9.49 -5.87 -9.84
C CYS A 78 10.76 -5.28 -9.24
N ASN A 79 11.22 -5.82 -8.11
CA ASN A 79 12.49 -5.39 -7.48
C ASN A 79 13.73 -5.98 -8.17
N LEU A 80 13.71 -6.13 -9.50
CA LEU A 80 14.91 -6.31 -10.30
C LEU A 80 15.45 -4.92 -10.61
N GLY A 81 16.67 -4.62 -10.18
CA GLY A 81 17.31 -3.30 -10.28
C GLY A 81 16.85 -2.49 -11.51
N PHE A 82 16.12 -1.40 -11.25
CA PHE A 82 15.68 -0.38 -12.21
C PHE A 82 15.18 -0.91 -13.57
N LYS A 83 14.01 -1.56 -13.60
CA LYS A 83 13.13 -1.51 -14.79
C LYS A 83 11.66 -1.72 -14.40
N ALA A 84 10.94 -0.64 -14.14
CA ALA A 84 9.48 -0.65 -14.15
C ALA A 84 9.02 -0.72 -15.62
N ALA A 85 8.22 -1.73 -15.97
CA ALA A 85 7.56 -1.81 -17.27
C ALA A 85 6.11 -1.35 -17.09
N ILE A 86 5.72 -0.26 -17.74
CA ILE A 86 4.33 0.16 -17.84
C ILE A 86 3.81 -0.42 -19.16
N GLU A 87 2.91 -1.40 -19.08
CA GLU A 87 2.18 -1.91 -20.24
C GLU A 87 0.79 -1.26 -20.22
N THR A 88 0.61 -0.24 -21.05
CA THR A 88 -0.72 0.36 -21.26
C THR A 88 -1.47 -0.50 -22.28
N SER A 89 -2.57 -1.13 -21.86
CA SER A 89 -3.50 -1.73 -22.81
C SER A 89 -4.12 -0.60 -23.64
N ASN A 90 -3.73 -0.50 -24.90
CA ASN A 90 -4.47 0.29 -25.89
C ASN A 90 -5.80 -0.42 -26.14
N LEU A 91 -6.80 -0.14 -25.31
CA LEU A 91 -8.19 -0.42 -25.62
C LEU A 91 -8.63 0.60 -26.68
N THR A 92 -8.39 0.26 -27.94
CA THR A 92 -9.23 0.67 -29.08
C THR A 92 -10.34 -0.36 -29.26
#